data_AF-A0A1P8U4M8-F1
#
_entry.id   AF-A0A1P8U4M8-F1
#
_cell.length_a   1.000
_cell.length_b   1.000
_cell.length_c   1.000
_cell.angle_alpha   90.00
_cell.angle_beta   90.00
_cell.angle_gamma   90.00
#
_symmetry.space_group_name_H-M   'P 1'
#
loop_
_entity.id
_entity.type
_entity.pdbx_description
1 polymer ?
#
loop_
_entity_poly.entity_id
_entity_poly.type
_entity_poly.pdbx_seq_one_letter_code
_entity_poly.pdbx_strand_id
1 'polypeptide(L)'
;MPGHHDDWGTLSRLFAEHPGEAVQLSDYVWALPRGYRFTIGGRSFLAFGGAPSVDFLRRIEGYSWWREELPSLADVKAAAAGGHADVLLTHDAGYALTPKASAAIKGRRGWSDTELSYADSGRVYVHWVTEAVTPLLHLHAHLDVRDSATFPRDGLPSLRVESLDCDGRPGNLVLLDLTTLRTTDLMV
;
A
#
# COMPACT_ATOMS: atom_id res chain seq x y z
N MET A 1 3.99 -0.87 7.17
CA MET A 1 4.49 -1.81 6.14
C MET A 1 5.49 -1.08 5.27
N PRO A 2 6.50 -1.77 4.69
CA PRO A 2 7.51 -1.11 3.87
C PRO A 2 6.96 -0.53 2.55
N GLY A 3 7.43 0.64 2.16
CA GLY A 3 7.26 1.32 0.90
C GLY A 3 8.56 1.39 0.09
N HIS A 4 8.70 2.38 -0.79
CA HIS A 4 9.83 2.48 -1.74
C HIS A 4 11.09 3.16 -1.20
N HIS A 5 11.00 3.77 -0.01
CA HIS A 5 12.13 4.43 0.67
C HIS A 5 12.64 3.63 1.88
N ASP A 6 12.17 2.39 2.05
CA ASP A 6 12.62 1.51 3.11
C ASP A 6 13.79 0.63 2.66
N ASP A 7 14.66 0.25 3.60
CA ASP A 7 15.78 -0.65 3.33
C ASP A 7 15.29 -2.09 3.12
N TRP A 8 14.90 -2.39 1.88
CA TRP A 8 14.48 -3.73 1.48
C TRP A 8 15.61 -4.77 1.58
N GLY A 9 16.88 -4.36 1.52
CA GLY A 9 18.00 -5.27 1.71
C GLY A 9 18.02 -5.88 3.10
N THR A 10 17.77 -5.04 4.11
CA THR A 10 17.62 -5.48 5.52
C THR A 10 16.27 -6.16 5.75
N LEU A 11 15.17 -5.53 5.33
CA LEU A 11 13.81 -6.03 5.60
C LEU A 11 13.53 -7.39 4.95
N SER A 12 14.02 -7.63 3.73
CA SER A 12 13.80 -8.91 3.06
C SER A 12 14.50 -10.06 3.77
N ARG A 13 15.68 -9.82 4.37
CA ARG A 13 16.35 -10.82 5.22
C ARG A 13 15.56 -11.09 6.49
N LEU A 14 15.13 -10.05 7.18
CA LEU A 14 14.33 -10.17 8.39
C LEU A 14 13.02 -10.95 8.14
N PHE A 15 12.31 -10.66 7.05
CA PHE A 15 11.11 -11.41 6.69
C PHE A 15 11.39 -12.86 6.26
N ALA A 16 12.57 -13.14 5.70
CA ALA A 16 12.98 -14.52 5.39
C ALA A 16 13.33 -15.31 6.67
N GLU A 17 13.90 -14.66 7.68
CA GLU A 17 14.18 -15.24 9.00
C GLU A 17 12.89 -15.47 9.82
N HIS A 18 11.86 -14.64 9.58
CA HIS A 18 10.57 -14.65 10.26
C HIS A 18 9.40 -14.76 9.25
N PRO A 19 9.28 -15.88 8.52
CA PRO A 19 8.34 -15.99 7.41
C PRO A 19 6.88 -15.84 7.86
N GLY A 20 6.21 -14.81 7.36
CA GLY A 20 4.80 -14.53 7.64
C GLY A 20 4.53 -13.81 8.97
N GLU A 21 5.58 -13.52 9.74
CA GLU A 21 5.47 -12.84 11.04
C GLU A 21 5.82 -11.35 10.91
N ALA A 22 5.21 -10.52 11.74
CA ALA A 22 5.68 -9.15 11.91
C ALA A 22 7.03 -9.16 12.63
N VAL A 23 7.95 -8.29 12.21
CA VAL A 23 9.29 -8.19 12.80
C VAL A 23 9.40 -6.91 13.60
N GLN A 24 9.77 -7.02 14.88
CA GLN A 24 9.99 -5.86 15.72
C GLN A 24 11.33 -5.18 15.37
N LEU A 25 11.28 -3.89 15.01
CA LEU A 25 12.46 -3.08 14.69
C LEU A 25 12.91 -2.21 15.86
N SER A 26 11.98 -1.84 16.75
CA SER A 26 12.24 -1.09 17.97
C SER A 26 11.13 -1.36 19.00
N ASP A 27 11.21 -0.72 20.18
CA ASP A 27 10.19 -0.84 21.22
C ASP A 27 8.77 -0.52 20.73
N TYR A 28 8.64 0.31 19.70
CA TYR A 28 7.34 0.82 19.23
C TYR A 28 7.08 0.58 17.74
N VAL A 29 8.03 0.03 16.98
CA VAL A 29 7.92 -0.12 15.53
C VAL A 29 8.04 -1.57 15.12
N TRP A 30 7.07 -2.01 14.33
CA TRP A 30 7.02 -3.35 13.73
C TRP A 30 6.96 -3.23 12.21
N ALA A 31 7.81 -3.97 11.53
CA ALA A 31 7.74 -4.19 10.09
C ALA A 31 6.73 -5.29 9.79
N LEU A 32 5.76 -4.98 8.92
CA LEU A 32 4.74 -5.92 8.49
C LEU A 32 5.10 -6.44 7.09
N PRO A 33 5.34 -7.75 6.88
CA PRO A 33 5.60 -8.29 5.55
C PRO A 33 4.36 -8.20 4.66
N ARG A 34 4.55 -8.37 3.35
CA ARG A 34 3.45 -8.50 2.40
C ARG A 34 2.60 -9.71 2.77
N GLY A 35 1.28 -9.54 2.80
CA GLY A 35 0.37 -10.62 3.17
C GLY A 35 0.13 -10.75 4.68
N TYR A 36 0.77 -9.92 5.51
CA TYR A 36 0.57 -9.95 6.95
C TYR A 36 -0.87 -9.58 7.32
N ARG A 37 -1.50 -10.42 8.14
CA ARG A 37 -2.88 -10.28 8.57
C ARG A 37 -2.96 -10.16 10.08
N PHE A 38 -3.83 -9.28 10.54
CA PHE A 38 -4.05 -9.05 11.96
C PHE A 38 -5.48 -8.56 12.21
N THR A 39 -5.85 -8.43 13.48
CA THR A 39 -7.20 -8.02 13.89
C THR A 39 -7.10 -6.93 14.94
N ILE A 40 -7.88 -5.85 14.79
CA ILE A 40 -8.01 -4.78 15.78
C ILE A 40 -9.49 -4.46 15.92
N GLY A 41 -10.00 -4.43 17.16
CA GLY A 41 -11.40 -4.06 17.43
C GLY A 41 -12.43 -4.91 16.67
N GLY A 42 -12.14 -6.19 16.44
CA GLY A 42 -13.00 -7.11 15.69
C GLY A 42 -12.98 -6.93 14.16
N ARG A 43 -12.14 -6.04 13.62
CA ARG A 43 -11.94 -5.84 12.18
C ARG A 43 -10.67 -6.52 11.71
N SER A 44 -10.75 -7.18 10.55
CA SER A 44 -9.64 -7.84 9.90
C SER A 44 -8.85 -6.86 9.02
N PHE A 45 -7.52 -6.91 9.13
CA PHE A 45 -6.59 -6.08 8.38
C PHE A 45 -5.65 -6.94 7.55
N LEU A 46 -5.26 -6.42 6.39
CA LEU A 46 -4.22 -6.96 5.53
C LEU A 46 -3.22 -5.86 5.17
N ALA A 47 -1.94 -6.09 5.43
CA ALA A 47 -0.86 -5.23 4.99
C ALA A 47 -0.22 -5.75 3.69
N PHE A 48 -0.05 -4.87 2.71
CA PHE A 48 0.61 -5.20 1.44
C PHE A 48 1.52 -4.04 1.00
N GLY A 49 2.78 -4.12 1.41
CA GLY A 49 3.81 -3.12 1.12
C GLY A 49 4.44 -3.24 -0.27
N GLY A 50 5.30 -2.28 -0.59
CA GLY A 50 5.93 -2.10 -1.90
C GLY A 50 5.45 -0.84 -2.60
N ALA A 51 6.22 -0.43 -3.59
CA ALA A 51 5.95 0.63 -4.56
C ALA A 51 7.26 0.73 -5.34
N PRO A 52 7.34 0.30 -6.59
CA PRO A 52 8.57 0.45 -7.35
C PRO A 52 8.93 1.93 -7.50
N SER A 53 10.16 2.32 -7.11
CA SER A 53 10.66 3.68 -7.32
C SER A 53 10.65 4.03 -8.81
N VAL A 54 9.90 5.06 -9.19
CA VAL A 54 9.80 5.51 -10.59
C VAL A 54 11.16 5.90 -11.17
N ASP A 55 12.06 6.41 -10.34
CA ASP A 55 13.39 6.88 -10.71
C ASP A 55 14.49 5.80 -10.64
N PHE A 56 14.11 4.51 -10.67
CA PHE A 56 15.06 3.39 -10.51
C PHE A 56 16.25 3.43 -11.47
N LEU A 57 16.07 3.90 -12.71
CA LEU A 57 17.16 4.04 -13.70
C LEU A 57 18.24 5.04 -13.27
N ARG A 58 17.96 5.88 -12.28
CA ARG A 58 18.83 6.93 -11.75
C ARG A 58 19.43 6.56 -10.40
N ARG A 59 19.14 5.36 -9.89
CA ARG A 59 19.54 4.88 -8.57
C ARG A 59 20.52 3.71 -8.68
N ILE A 60 21.12 3.36 -7.54
CA ILE A 60 22.09 2.27 -7.43
C ILE A 60 21.42 1.10 -6.72
N GLU A 61 21.32 -0.04 -7.41
CA GLU A 61 20.74 -1.25 -6.86
C GLU A 61 21.48 -1.72 -5.60
N GLY A 62 20.73 -2.04 -4.55
CA GLY A 62 21.24 -2.47 -3.25
C GLY A 62 21.72 -1.33 -2.34
N TYR A 63 21.61 -0.08 -2.78
CA TYR A 63 22.01 1.09 -1.98
C TYR A 63 20.92 2.17 -1.90
N SER A 64 20.47 2.69 -3.04
CA SER A 64 19.42 3.72 -3.09
C SER A 64 18.11 3.22 -3.73
N TRP A 65 18.14 2.00 -4.26
CA TRP A 65 16.99 1.30 -4.85
C TRP A 65 17.14 -0.20 -4.64
N TRP A 66 16.02 -0.89 -4.46
CA TRP A 66 15.97 -2.35 -4.37
C TRP A 66 14.92 -2.90 -5.32
N ARG A 67 15.24 -3.96 -6.06
CA ARG A 67 14.25 -4.67 -6.90
C ARG A 67 13.09 -5.20 -6.08
N GLU A 68 13.34 -5.52 -4.81
CA GLU A 68 12.38 -6.02 -3.84
C GLU A 68 11.30 -4.98 -3.49
N GLU A 69 11.45 -3.71 -3.84
CA GLU A 69 10.38 -2.71 -3.78
C GLU A 69 9.15 -3.13 -4.61
N LEU A 70 9.38 -3.83 -5.73
CA LEU A 70 8.34 -4.36 -6.59
C LEU A 70 7.78 -5.67 -5.99
N PRO A 71 6.46 -5.75 -5.71
CA PRO A 71 5.83 -7.00 -5.32
C PRO A 71 5.93 -8.06 -6.42
N SER A 72 5.80 -9.32 -6.03
CA SER A 72 5.76 -10.46 -6.94
C SER A 72 4.36 -11.06 -7.05
N LEU A 73 4.15 -11.88 -8.08
CA LEU A 73 2.93 -12.69 -8.17
C LEU A 73 2.77 -13.66 -6.98
N ALA A 74 3.89 -14.12 -6.40
CA ALA A 74 3.85 -14.97 -5.20
C ALA A 74 3.30 -14.20 -4.00
N ASP A 75 3.68 -12.93 -3.83
CA ASP A 75 3.13 -12.06 -2.77
C ASP A 75 1.62 -11.89 -2.93
N VAL A 76 1.14 -11.64 -4.16
CA VAL A 76 -0.30 -11.53 -4.45
C VAL A 76 -1.03 -12.82 -4.11
N LYS A 77 -0.49 -13.98 -4.52
CA LYS A 77 -1.10 -15.28 -4.22
C LYS A 77 -1.18 -15.54 -2.72
N ALA A 78 -0.10 -15.24 -1.98
CA ALA A 78 -0.06 -15.40 -0.53
C ALA A 78 -1.09 -14.49 0.17
N ALA A 79 -1.17 -13.23 -0.25
CA ALA A 79 -2.18 -12.29 0.26
C ALA A 79 -3.61 -12.77 -0.05
N ALA A 80 -3.87 -13.19 -1.28
CA ALA A 80 -5.16 -13.67 -1.75
C ALA A 80 -5.63 -14.95 -1.04
N ALA A 81 -4.71 -15.86 -0.70
CA ALA A 81 -5.03 -17.13 -0.05
C ALA A 81 -5.75 -16.96 1.30
N GLY A 82 -5.53 -15.84 1.99
CA GLY A 82 -6.23 -15.53 3.24
C GLY A 82 -7.66 -14.99 3.06
N GLY A 83 -8.14 -14.80 1.84
CA GLY A 83 -9.50 -14.34 1.55
C GLY A 83 -9.79 -12.90 1.97
N HIS A 84 -11.04 -12.64 2.35
CA HIS A 84 -11.52 -11.30 2.70
C HIS A 84 -10.70 -10.63 3.81
N ALA A 85 -10.56 -9.31 3.75
CA ALA A 85 -10.13 -8.46 4.86
C ALA A 85 -10.99 -7.20 4.90
N ASP A 86 -11.47 -6.75 6.06
CA ASP A 86 -12.27 -5.53 6.17
C ASP A 86 -11.48 -4.31 5.66
N VAL A 87 -10.19 -4.25 6.02
CA VAL A 87 -9.29 -3.13 5.72
C VAL A 87 -8.02 -3.63 5.02
N LEU A 88 -7.74 -3.10 3.82
CA LEU A 88 -6.49 -3.27 3.11
C LEU A 88 -5.61 -2.03 3.31
N LEU A 89 -4.39 -2.24 3.79
CA LEU A 89 -3.37 -1.21 3.95
C LEU A 89 -2.28 -1.44 2.91
N THR A 90 -2.07 -0.49 2.00
CA THR A 90 -0.95 -0.54 1.04
C THR A 90 -0.13 0.74 1.07
N HIS A 91 1.11 0.66 0.58
CA HIS A 91 1.90 1.88 0.39
C HIS A 91 1.47 2.59 -0.91
N ASP A 92 1.38 1.86 -2.03
CA ASP A 92 0.93 2.38 -3.32
C ASP A 92 -0.59 2.21 -3.56
N ALA A 93 -1.14 2.96 -4.50
CA ALA A 93 -2.52 2.88 -4.94
C ALA A 93 -2.77 1.74 -5.93
N GLY A 94 -3.94 1.10 -5.83
CA GLY A 94 -4.46 0.20 -6.85
C GLY A 94 -5.08 0.95 -8.04
N TYR A 95 -6.00 0.31 -8.75
CA TYR A 95 -6.69 0.90 -9.90
C TYR A 95 -8.03 1.55 -9.57
N ALA A 96 -8.57 1.29 -8.36
CA ALA A 96 -9.63 2.10 -7.77
C ALA A 96 -9.05 3.44 -7.29
N LEU A 97 -8.80 4.35 -8.23
CA LEU A 97 -8.15 5.64 -7.98
C LEU A 97 -9.18 6.72 -7.66
N THR A 98 -8.96 7.43 -6.55
CA THR A 98 -9.69 8.67 -6.29
C THR A 98 -9.37 9.72 -7.37
N PRO A 99 -10.21 10.74 -7.57
CA PRO A 99 -9.98 11.78 -8.58
C PRO A 99 -8.60 12.46 -8.46
N LYS A 100 -8.18 12.84 -7.25
CA LYS A 100 -6.87 13.48 -7.04
C LYS A 100 -5.72 12.49 -7.21
N ALA A 101 -5.85 11.24 -6.76
CA ALA A 101 -4.85 10.20 -7.00
C ALA A 101 -4.65 9.96 -8.51
N SER A 102 -5.74 9.90 -9.29
CA SER A 102 -5.70 9.81 -10.75
C SER A 102 -4.97 11.01 -11.37
N ALA A 103 -5.26 12.22 -10.89
CA ALA A 103 -4.60 13.44 -11.37
C ALA A 103 -3.10 13.47 -11.01
N ALA A 104 -2.71 13.03 -9.81
CA ALA A 104 -1.32 12.96 -9.38
C ALA A 104 -0.51 12.01 -10.27
N ILE A 105 -1.05 10.83 -10.60
CA ILE A 105 -0.40 9.88 -11.52
C ILE A 105 -0.27 10.47 -12.93
N LYS A 106 -1.34 11.05 -13.49
CA LYS A 106 -1.32 11.67 -14.82
C LYS A 106 -0.42 12.90 -14.90
N GLY A 107 -0.22 13.58 -13.76
CA GLY A 107 0.61 14.76 -13.63
C GLY A 107 2.11 14.48 -13.58
N ARG A 108 2.52 13.21 -13.50
CA ARG A 108 3.94 12.80 -13.49
C ARG A 108 4.59 13.16 -14.83
N ARG A 109 5.43 14.21 -14.83
CA ARG A 109 6.22 14.66 -15.98
C ARG A 109 7.70 14.36 -15.77
N GLY A 110 8.46 14.25 -16.86
CA GLY A 110 9.91 14.09 -16.81
C GLY A 110 10.41 12.65 -16.57
N TRP A 111 9.51 11.68 -16.64
CA TRP A 111 9.81 10.25 -16.61
C TRP A 111 9.61 9.63 -17.99
N SER A 112 10.46 8.66 -18.33
CA SER A 112 10.32 7.85 -19.54
C SER A 112 9.19 6.84 -19.41
N ASP A 113 8.73 6.29 -20.55
CA ASP A 113 7.72 5.22 -20.57
C ASP A 113 8.17 3.98 -19.79
N THR A 114 9.49 3.71 -19.75
CA THR A 114 10.06 2.60 -18.98
C THR A 114 9.93 2.85 -17.47
N GLU A 115 10.28 4.04 -16.99
CA GLU A 115 10.14 4.45 -15.58
C GLU A 115 8.67 4.44 -15.14
N LEU A 116 7.77 4.96 -15.98
CA LEU A 116 6.33 4.95 -15.72
C LEU A 116 5.74 3.54 -15.71
N SER A 117 6.15 2.68 -16.66
CA SER A 117 5.70 1.28 -16.71
C SER A 117 6.21 0.47 -15.52
N TYR A 118 7.44 0.71 -15.08
CA TYR A 118 7.99 0.07 -13.87
C TYR A 118 7.18 0.49 -12.63
N ALA A 119 6.91 1.78 -12.46
CA ALA A 119 6.05 2.28 -11.39
C ALA A 119 4.64 1.65 -11.42
N ASP A 120 4.02 1.58 -12.60
CA ASP A 120 2.67 1.01 -12.78
C ASP A 120 2.61 -0.49 -12.49
N SER A 121 3.71 -1.22 -12.70
CA SER A 121 3.80 -2.65 -12.41
C SER A 121 3.50 -2.97 -10.94
N GLY A 122 3.90 -2.11 -10.00
CA GLY A 122 3.55 -2.26 -8.59
C GLY A 122 2.06 -2.10 -8.32
N ARG A 123 1.44 -1.13 -8.98
CA ARG A 123 0.01 -0.82 -8.88
C ARG A 123 -0.86 -1.94 -9.43
N VAL A 124 -0.41 -2.65 -10.47
CA VAL A 124 -1.06 -3.88 -10.96
C VAL A 124 -1.19 -4.91 -9.85
N TYR A 125 -0.13 -5.15 -9.08
CA TYR A 125 -0.17 -6.12 -7.98
C TYR A 125 -1.08 -5.68 -6.84
N VAL A 126 -1.05 -4.39 -6.47
CA VAL A 126 -1.99 -3.84 -5.49
C VAL A 126 -3.43 -4.03 -5.97
N HIS A 127 -3.72 -3.72 -7.23
CA HIS A 127 -5.04 -3.94 -7.82
C HIS A 127 -5.47 -5.40 -7.73
N TRP A 128 -4.63 -6.35 -8.10
CA TRP A 128 -4.95 -7.78 -8.00
C TRP A 128 -5.22 -8.22 -6.56
N VAL A 129 -4.49 -7.70 -5.58
CA VAL A 129 -4.78 -7.96 -4.16
C VAL A 129 -6.13 -7.38 -3.76
N THR A 130 -6.41 -6.12 -4.12
CA THR A 130 -7.70 -5.47 -3.82
C THR A 130 -8.88 -6.26 -4.38
N GLU A 131 -8.79 -6.75 -5.61
CA GLU A 131 -9.85 -7.59 -6.22
C GLU A 131 -9.98 -8.94 -5.50
N ALA A 132 -8.87 -9.59 -5.15
CA ALA A 132 -8.87 -10.92 -4.55
C ALA A 132 -9.40 -10.93 -3.09
N VAL A 133 -9.06 -9.90 -2.31
CA VAL A 133 -9.39 -9.83 -0.86
C VAL A 133 -10.62 -8.99 -0.57
N THR A 134 -11.24 -8.43 -1.62
CA THR A 134 -12.55 -7.75 -1.60
C THR A 134 -12.76 -6.83 -0.38
N PRO A 135 -11.85 -5.89 -0.07
CA PRO A 135 -11.93 -5.14 1.18
C PRO A 135 -13.08 -4.15 1.18
N LEU A 136 -13.53 -3.74 2.37
CA LEU A 136 -14.51 -2.66 2.53
C LEU A 136 -13.84 -1.29 2.46
N LEU A 137 -12.62 -1.21 2.99
CA LEU A 137 -11.78 -0.01 3.01
C LEU A 137 -10.38 -0.34 2.48
N HIS A 138 -9.87 0.47 1.56
CA HIS A 138 -8.49 0.45 1.11
C HIS A 138 -7.83 1.79 1.45
N LEU A 139 -6.87 1.79 2.38
CA LEU A 139 -6.03 2.93 2.70
C LEU A 139 -4.70 2.80 1.98
N HIS A 140 -4.30 3.83 1.24
CA HIS A 140 -2.99 3.90 0.59
C HIS A 140 -2.32 5.26 0.78
N ALA A 141 -1.02 5.31 0.52
CA ALA A 141 -0.20 6.53 0.57
C ALA A 141 0.50 6.73 -0.78
N HIS A 142 1.76 7.16 -0.76
CA HIS A 142 2.71 7.28 -1.87
C HIS A 142 2.43 8.37 -2.91
N LEU A 143 1.17 8.70 -3.18
CA LEU A 143 0.82 9.70 -4.20
C LEU A 143 0.80 11.14 -3.67
N ASP A 144 1.07 11.32 -2.37
CA ASP A 144 1.18 12.60 -1.68
C ASP A 144 -0.03 13.52 -1.93
N VAL A 145 -1.23 12.93 -1.84
CA VAL A 145 -2.50 13.63 -2.00
C VAL A 145 -3.56 13.06 -1.06
N ARG A 146 -4.15 13.91 -0.21
CA ARG A 146 -5.35 13.54 0.56
C ARG A 146 -6.60 13.53 -0.31
N ASP A 147 -7.27 12.36 -0.41
CA ASP A 147 -8.54 12.21 -1.12
C ASP A 147 -9.33 10.95 -0.72
N SER A 148 -10.64 10.95 -0.98
CA SER A 148 -11.52 9.80 -0.69
C SER A 148 -12.49 9.57 -1.84
N ALA A 149 -12.76 8.30 -2.16
CA ALA A 149 -13.79 7.92 -3.12
C ALA A 149 -14.44 6.58 -2.74
N THR A 150 -15.66 6.36 -3.22
CA THR A 150 -16.38 5.09 -3.05
C THR A 150 -16.69 4.51 -4.43
N PHE A 151 -16.38 3.24 -4.60
CA PHE A 151 -16.53 2.49 -5.85
C PHE A 151 -17.58 1.41 -5.65
N PRO A 152 -18.71 1.45 -6.38
CA PRO A 152 -19.67 0.35 -6.38
C PRO A 152 -19.03 -0.90 -7.01
N ARG A 153 -19.41 -2.08 -6.51
CA ARG A 153 -18.97 -3.38 -7.05
C ARG A 153 -20.18 -4.28 -7.25
N ASP A 154 -20.21 -5.02 -8.35
CA ASP A 154 -21.30 -5.95 -8.61
C ASP A 154 -21.21 -7.15 -7.68
N GLY A 155 -22.33 -7.53 -7.05
CA GLY A 155 -22.40 -8.64 -6.09
C GLY A 155 -21.55 -8.49 -4.82
N LEU A 156 -20.91 -7.35 -4.57
CA LEU A 156 -20.05 -7.09 -3.42
C LEU A 156 -20.39 -5.74 -2.77
N PRO A 157 -20.10 -5.54 -1.47
CA PRO A 157 -20.15 -4.22 -0.87
C PRO A 157 -19.26 -3.22 -1.62
N SER A 158 -19.66 -1.95 -1.67
CA SER A 158 -18.82 -0.90 -2.24
C SER A 158 -17.46 -0.83 -1.56
N LEU A 159 -16.41 -0.58 -2.35
CA LEU A 159 -15.07 -0.31 -1.85
C LEU A 159 -14.93 1.19 -1.55
N ARG A 160 -14.57 1.56 -0.33
CA ARG A 160 -14.07 2.91 -0.05
C ARG A 160 -12.55 2.93 -0.16
N VAL A 161 -12.03 3.94 -0.85
CA VAL A 161 -10.58 4.18 -0.96
C VAL A 161 -10.25 5.51 -0.30
N GLU A 162 -9.24 5.49 0.54
CA GLU A 162 -8.69 6.66 1.22
C GLU A 162 -7.22 6.80 0.83
N SER A 163 -6.89 7.89 0.14
CA SER A 163 -5.52 8.31 -0.15
C SER A 163 -5.05 9.25 0.96
N LEU A 164 -3.88 8.98 1.51
CA LEU A 164 -3.20 9.82 2.51
C LEU A 164 -2.16 10.74 1.85
N ASP A 165 -1.97 11.91 2.45
CA ASP A 165 -0.92 12.85 2.06
C ASP A 165 0.43 12.52 2.73
N CYS A 166 1.49 13.24 2.36
CA CYS A 166 2.82 13.07 2.96
C CYS A 166 3.00 13.84 4.27
N ASP A 167 4.02 13.46 5.04
CA ASP A 167 4.29 14.06 6.34
C ASP A 167 4.36 15.59 6.32
N GLY A 168 3.69 16.22 7.28
CA GLY A 168 3.58 17.67 7.38
C GLY A 168 2.55 18.32 6.46
N ARG A 169 1.74 17.53 5.75
CA ARG A 169 0.57 18.00 4.98
C ARG A 169 -0.75 17.62 5.68
N PRO A 170 -1.78 18.48 5.64
CA PRO A 170 -3.10 18.10 6.10
C PRO A 170 -3.60 16.83 5.40
N GLY A 171 -4.04 15.85 6.20
CA GLY A 171 -4.48 14.55 5.68
C GLY A 171 -3.39 13.48 5.55
N ASN A 172 -2.19 13.72 6.10
CA ASN A 172 -1.18 12.68 6.30
C ASN A 172 -1.53 11.72 7.45
N LEU A 173 -2.39 12.15 8.37
CA LEU A 173 -2.84 11.37 9.52
C LEU A 173 -4.37 11.36 9.61
N VAL A 174 -4.94 10.17 9.86
CA VAL A 174 -6.38 9.97 10.04
C VAL A 174 -6.67 9.10 11.26
N LEU A 175 -7.78 9.38 11.96
CA LEU A 175 -8.39 8.46 12.91
C LEU A 175 -9.38 7.57 12.18
N LEU A 176 -9.26 6.25 12.36
CA LEU A 176 -10.18 5.26 11.82
C LEU A 176 -11.14 4.77 12.93
N ASP A 177 -12.42 5.05 12.77
CA ASP A 177 -13.47 4.41 13.59
C ASP A 177 -13.66 2.96 13.15
N LEU A 178 -13.32 2.00 14.00
CA LEU A 178 -13.39 0.57 13.67
C LEU A 178 -14.83 0.04 13.57
N THR A 179 -15.83 0.74 14.11
CA THR A 179 -17.24 0.35 14.00
C THR A 179 -17.78 0.69 12.62
N THR A 180 -17.50 1.90 12.14
CA THR A 180 -18.06 2.44 10.88
C THR A 180 -17.08 2.40 9.71
N LEU A 181 -15.81 2.09 9.99
CA LEU A 181 -14.64 2.22 9.14
C LEU A 181 -14.38 3.65 8.63
N ARG A 182 -15.06 4.67 9.17
CA ARG A 182 -14.92 6.05 8.70
C ARG A 182 -13.62 6.66 9.21
N THR A 183 -12.97 7.43 8.35
CA THR A 183 -11.77 8.19 8.68
C THR A 183 -12.13 9.63 9.02
N THR A 184 -11.42 10.20 10.00
CA THR A 184 -11.44 11.63 10.30
C THR A 184 -10.02 12.15 10.21
N ASP A 185 -9.80 13.18 9.41
CA ASP A 185 -8.48 13.79 9.25
C ASP A 185 -8.05 14.45 10.56
N LEU A 186 -6.84 14.15 11.01
CA LEU A 186 -6.24 14.85 12.13
C LEU A 186 -5.50 16.08 11.63
N MET A 187 -5.79 17.22 12.26
CA MET A 187 -5.03 18.44 12.04
C MET A 187 -3.73 18.33 12.84
N VAL A 188 -2.64 17.99 12.16
CA VAL A 188 -1.29 17.93 12.71
C VAL A 188 -0.43 19.01 12.08
#